data_AF-A0AAV4ASF6-F1
#
_entry.id   AF-A0AAV4ASF6-F1
#
_cell.length_a   1.000
_cell.length_b   1.000
_cell.length_c   1.000
_cell.angle_alpha   90.00
_cell.angle_beta   90.00
_cell.angle_gamma   90.00
#
_symmetry.space_group_name_H-M   'P 1'
#
loop_
_entity.id
_entity.type
_entity.pdbx_description
1 polymer ?
#
loop_
_entity_poly.entity_id
_entity_poly.type
_entity_poly.pdbx_seq_one_letter_code
_entity_poly.pdbx_strand_id
1 'polypeptide(L)'
;MQRSWGKFTEEVDHVIPLSSAVRSLAQQGPMDHIAEKQRKDRYISHMIDWLQGDEPDEGILALASPPLNHMWINRQLFSIIEGTLYRADPEDRGVQLVVPQHLQ
;
A
#
# COMPACT_ATOMS: atom_id res chain seq x y z
N MET A 1 -7.41 -0.73 -45.30
CA MET A 1 -7.80 0.36 -44.38
C MET A 1 -7.35 -0.02 -42.97
N GLN A 2 -6.20 0.46 -42.52
CA GLN A 2 -5.71 0.25 -41.14
C GLN A 2 -6.03 1.51 -40.34
N ARG A 3 -6.86 1.37 -39.30
CA ARG A 3 -7.16 2.44 -38.35
C ARG A 3 -5.93 2.62 -37.46
N SER A 4 -5.24 3.75 -37.60
CA SER A 4 -4.23 4.19 -36.65
C SER A 4 -4.93 4.62 -35.35
N TRP A 5 -4.60 3.96 -34.25
CA TRP A 5 -5.00 4.40 -32.92
C TRP A 5 -4.22 5.67 -32.59
N GLY A 6 -4.94 6.78 -32.43
CA GLY A 6 -4.37 8.06 -32.00
C GLY A 6 -3.81 7.91 -30.59
N LYS A 7 -2.52 8.24 -30.42
CA LYS A 7 -1.90 8.35 -29.10
C LYS A 7 -2.51 9.57 -28.41
N PHE A 8 -3.34 9.34 -27.39
CA PHE A 8 -3.73 10.38 -26.46
C PHE A 8 -2.58 10.57 -25.47
N THR A 9 -1.73 11.56 -25.75
CA THR A 9 -0.84 12.16 -24.75
C THR A 9 -1.61 13.34 -24.17
N GLU A 10 -2.60 13.06 -23.33
CA GLU A 10 -3.10 14.10 -22.44
C GLU A 10 -2.11 14.22 -21.28
N GLU A 11 -1.63 15.44 -21.13
CA GLU A 11 -0.69 15.91 -20.14
C GLU A 11 -1.18 15.51 -18.75
N VAL A 12 -0.59 14.46 -18.17
CA VAL A 12 -0.73 14.19 -16.75
C VAL A 12 0.28 15.10 -16.06
N ASP A 13 -0.22 16.22 -15.55
CA ASP A 13 0.52 17.16 -14.71
C ASP A 13 1.25 16.38 -13.61
N HIS A 14 2.58 16.37 -13.71
CA HIS A 14 3.54 15.81 -12.76
C HIS A 14 3.49 14.29 -12.53
N VAL A 15 4.19 13.55 -13.39
CA VAL A 15 4.78 12.27 -12.99
C VAL A 15 5.90 12.58 -12.01
N ILE A 16 5.69 12.32 -10.72
CA ILE A 16 6.73 12.43 -9.69
C ILE A 16 7.50 11.09 -9.67
N PRO A 17 8.73 11.02 -10.20
CA PRO A 17 9.54 9.82 -10.08
C PRO A 17 9.98 9.64 -8.63
N LEU A 18 9.99 8.39 -8.20
CA LEU A 18 10.25 7.93 -6.82
C LEU A 18 11.73 8.05 -6.42
N SER A 19 12.35 9.24 -6.56
CA SER A 19 13.75 9.46 -6.16
C SER A 19 14.03 10.67 -5.28
N SER A 20 13.03 11.45 -4.88
CA SER A 20 13.25 12.50 -3.86
C SER A 20 11.97 12.96 -3.17
N ALA A 21 10.84 12.98 -3.89
CA ALA A 21 9.60 13.59 -3.41
C ALA A 21 8.86 12.80 -2.31
N VAL A 22 8.94 11.46 -2.30
CA VAL A 22 8.38 10.65 -1.20
C VAL A 22 9.08 10.97 0.13
N ARG A 23 10.39 11.29 0.08
CA ARG A 23 11.16 11.73 1.25
C ARG A 23 10.74 13.11 1.76
N SER A 24 10.06 13.90 0.92
CA SER A 24 9.63 15.27 1.24
C SER A 24 8.19 15.34 1.75
N LEU A 25 7.32 14.38 1.37
CA LEU A 25 5.95 14.27 1.89
C LEU A 25 5.90 13.71 3.32
N ALA A 26 6.99 13.09 3.78
CA ALA A 26 7.22 12.67 5.15
C ALA A 26 7.26 13.81 6.19
N GLN A 27 7.42 15.06 5.76
CA GLN A 27 7.85 16.14 6.65
C GLN A 27 6.76 17.01 7.29
N GLN A 28 5.46 16.71 7.11
CA GLN A 28 4.44 17.44 7.84
C GLN A 28 3.29 16.51 8.23
N GLY A 29 2.94 16.46 9.52
CA GLY A 29 1.58 16.46 10.09
C GLY A 29 0.64 15.25 9.92
N PRO A 30 0.09 14.94 8.73
CA PRO A 30 -1.00 13.95 8.59
C PRO A 30 -0.58 12.48 8.55
N MET A 31 0.68 12.15 8.24
CA MET A 31 1.11 10.75 8.07
C MET A 31 1.16 9.96 9.38
N ASP A 32 1.61 10.59 10.47
CA ASP A 32 1.65 9.94 11.80
C ASP A 32 0.26 9.47 12.24
N HIS A 33 -0.78 10.26 11.95
CA HIS A 33 -2.17 9.92 12.26
C HIS A 33 -2.68 8.73 11.45
N ILE A 34 -2.17 8.52 10.23
CA ILE A 34 -2.57 7.38 9.39
C ILE A 34 -1.88 6.11 9.87
N ALA A 35 -0.58 6.17 10.18
CA ALA A 35 0.14 5.05 10.77
C ALA A 35 -0.52 4.58 12.07
N GLU A 36 -0.91 5.51 12.95
CA GLU A 36 -1.61 5.19 14.20
C GLU A 36 -2.96 4.50 13.93
N LYS A 37 -3.72 4.95 12.93
CA LYS A 37 -5.02 4.34 12.57
C LYS A 37 -4.85 2.98 11.90
N GLN A 38 -3.83 2.80 11.08
CA GLN A 38 -3.48 1.51 10.49
C GLN A 38 -3.12 0.48 11.56
N ARG A 39 -2.37 0.88 12.59
CA ARG A 39 -2.09 0.01 13.74
C ARG A 39 -3.32 -0.36 14.58
N LYS A 40 -4.39 0.44 14.53
CA LYS A 40 -5.66 0.13 15.20
C LYS A 40 -6.62 -0.71 14.35
N ASP A 41 -6.34 -0.87 13.06
CA ASP A 41 -7.16 -1.67 12.17
C ASP A 41 -6.83 -3.16 12.35
N ARG A 42 -7.88 -3.97 12.55
CA ARG A 42 -7.77 -5.40 12.88
C ARG A 42 -7.07 -6.27 11.82
N TYR A 43 -6.97 -5.81 10.58
CA TYR A 43 -6.33 -6.57 9.50
C TYR A 43 -4.99 -5.95 9.09
N ILE A 44 -4.94 -4.62 9.04
CA ILE A 44 -3.73 -3.90 8.64
C ILE A 44 -2.62 -4.03 9.71
N SER A 45 -2.98 -4.01 11.00
CA SER A 45 -2.02 -4.20 12.09
C SER A 45 -1.24 -5.52 11.95
N HIS A 46 -1.94 -6.64 11.78
CA HIS A 46 -1.31 -7.94 11.53
C HIS A 46 -0.36 -7.90 10.34
N MET A 47 -0.78 -7.27 9.23
CA MET A 47 0.07 -7.16 8.05
C MET A 47 1.34 -6.35 8.32
N ILE A 48 1.25 -5.29 9.12
CA ILE A 48 2.41 -4.50 9.55
C ILE A 48 3.38 -5.37 10.36
N ASP A 49 2.87 -6.07 11.38
CA ASP A 49 3.67 -6.92 12.26
C ASP A 49 4.39 -8.01 11.46
N TRP A 50 3.68 -8.64 10.52
CA TRP A 50 4.21 -9.71 9.68
C TRP A 50 5.32 -9.24 8.73
N LEU A 51 5.21 -8.04 8.15
CA LEU A 51 6.26 -7.47 7.31
C LEU A 51 7.47 -6.98 8.10
N GLN A 52 7.32 -6.75 9.40
CA GLN A 52 8.42 -6.32 10.29
C GLN A 52 9.19 -7.49 10.90
N GLY A 53 8.71 -8.72 10.77
CA GLY A 53 9.45 -9.93 11.14
C GLY A 53 8.62 -11.00 11.86
N ASP A 54 7.39 -10.70 12.27
CA ASP A 54 6.51 -11.64 12.97
C ASP A 54 5.69 -12.47 11.98
N GLU A 55 6.32 -13.16 11.03
CA GLU A 55 5.58 -13.96 10.04
C GLU A 55 4.62 -14.95 10.73
N PRO A 56 3.35 -15.05 10.26
CA PRO A 56 2.38 -15.93 10.87
C PRO A 56 2.70 -17.39 10.56
N ASP A 57 2.46 -18.27 11.52
CA ASP A 57 2.51 -19.71 11.27
C ASP A 57 1.32 -20.18 10.41
N GLU A 58 1.44 -21.38 9.85
CA GLU A 58 0.41 -21.97 9.00
C GLU A 58 -0.94 -22.14 9.69
N GLY A 59 -0.96 -22.38 11.01
CA GLY A 59 -2.17 -22.52 11.80
C GLY A 59 -2.92 -21.19 11.94
N ILE A 60 -2.19 -20.10 12.15
CA ILE A 60 -2.74 -18.74 12.19
C ILE A 60 -3.38 -18.40 10.84
N LEU A 61 -2.69 -18.68 9.73
CA LEU A 61 -3.22 -18.42 8.38
C LEU A 61 -4.44 -19.30 8.06
N ALA A 62 -4.42 -20.57 8.46
CA ALA A 62 -5.56 -21.48 8.25
C ALA A 62 -6.84 -21.01 8.96
N LEU A 63 -6.69 -20.36 10.12
CA LEU A 63 -7.80 -19.82 10.90
C LEU A 63 -8.10 -18.34 10.61
N ALA A 64 -7.28 -17.68 9.78
CA ALA A 64 -7.44 -16.29 9.43
C ALA A 64 -8.68 -16.04 8.59
N SER A 65 -9.23 -14.83 8.71
CA SER A 65 -10.36 -14.40 7.89
C SER A 65 -9.96 -14.26 6.41
N PRO A 66 -10.90 -14.37 5.46
CA PRO A 66 -10.60 -14.21 4.04
C PRO A 66 -9.85 -12.91 3.69
N PRO A 67 -10.17 -11.73 4.27
CA PRO A 67 -9.40 -10.50 4.03
C PRO A 67 -7.94 -10.61 4.45
N LEU A 68 -7.68 -11.20 5.62
CA LEU A 68 -6.33 -11.31 6.17
C LEU A 68 -5.48 -12.30 5.36
N ASN A 69 -6.08 -13.43 4.97
CA ASN A 69 -5.45 -14.39 4.05
C ASN A 69 -5.14 -13.77 2.68
N HIS A 70 -6.06 -12.97 2.14
CA HIS A 70 -5.84 -12.24 0.90
C HIS A 70 -4.66 -11.26 1.00
N MET A 71 -4.51 -10.55 2.11
CA MET A 71 -3.36 -9.66 2.33
C MET A 71 -2.04 -10.45 2.41
N TRP A 72 -2.01 -11.56 3.15
CA TRP A 72 -0.81 -12.39 3.29
C TRP A 72 -0.35 -13.04 1.97
N ILE A 73 -1.28 -13.59 1.20
CA ILE A 73 -0.99 -14.17 -0.13
C ILE A 73 -0.35 -13.13 -1.03
N ASN A 74 -0.82 -11.88 -0.93
CA ASN A 74 -0.34 -10.77 -1.72
C ASN A 74 0.73 -9.94 -1.00
N ARG A 75 1.42 -10.47 0.03
CA ARG A 75 2.35 -9.69 0.88
C ARG A 75 3.45 -8.97 0.13
N GLN A 76 3.91 -9.55 -0.97
CA GLN A 76 4.91 -8.97 -1.89
C GLN A 76 4.46 -7.67 -2.55
N LEU A 77 3.16 -7.37 -2.56
CA LEU A 77 2.61 -6.10 -3.04
C LEU A 77 2.59 -5.02 -1.95
N PHE A 78 2.99 -5.32 -0.72
CA PHE A 78 2.91 -4.39 0.40
C PHE A 78 4.30 -4.03 0.92
N SER A 79 4.46 -2.76 1.30
CA SER A 79 5.71 -2.22 1.83
C SER A 79 5.43 -1.26 2.97
N ILE A 80 6.30 -1.24 3.97
CA ILE A 80 6.26 -0.26 5.05
C ILE A 80 7.25 0.85 4.74
N ILE A 81 6.75 2.09 4.70
CA ILE A 81 7.57 3.29 4.54
C ILE A 81 7.27 4.19 5.74
N GLU A 82 8.29 4.47 6.54
CA GLU A 82 8.18 5.31 7.74
C GLU A 82 7.05 4.87 8.70
N GLY A 83 6.87 3.55 8.86
CA GLY A 83 5.86 2.97 9.75
C GLY A 83 4.43 2.95 9.19
N THR A 84 4.23 3.42 7.95
CA THR A 84 2.94 3.39 7.24
C THR A 84 2.92 2.31 6.17
N LEU A 85 1.82 1.56 6.08
CA LEU A 85 1.62 0.51 5.08
C LEU A 85 1.15 1.10 3.75
N TYR A 86 1.86 0.72 2.69
CA TYR A 86 1.54 1.03 1.31
C TYR A 86 1.39 -0.25 0.49
N ARG A 87 0.66 -0.16 -0.62
CA ARG A 87 0.49 -1.20 -1.63
C ARG A 87 1.07 -0.73 -2.97
N ALA A 88 1.81 -1.58 -3.67
CA ALA A 88 2.28 -1.32 -5.02
C ALA A 88 1.10 -1.20 -6.00
N ASP A 89 1.17 -0.20 -6.88
CA ASP A 89 0.20 -0.02 -7.95
C ASP A 89 0.42 -1.10 -9.03
N PRO A 90 -0.61 -1.87 -9.43
CA PRO A 90 -0.48 -2.91 -10.45
C PRO A 90 -0.05 -2.36 -11.83
N GLU A 91 -0.23 -1.06 -12.08
CA GLU A 91 0.22 -0.39 -13.30
C GLU A 91 1.61 0.24 -13.17
N ASP A 92 2.35 -0.10 -12.10
CA ASP A 92 3.71 0.37 -11.81
C ASP A 92 3.82 1.91 -11.69
N ARG A 93 2.70 2.56 -11.37
CA ARG A 93 2.61 4.01 -11.18
C ARG A 93 3.14 4.48 -9.82
N GLY A 94 3.62 3.57 -8.98
CA GLY A 94 4.16 3.87 -7.65
C GLY A 94 3.47 3.07 -6.55
N VAL A 95 3.25 3.71 -5.39
CA VAL A 95 2.62 3.09 -4.21
C VAL A 95 1.36 3.84 -3.81
N GLN A 96 0.34 3.08 -3.42
CA GLN A 96 -0.95 3.55 -2.94
C GLN A 96 -1.04 3.36 -1.43
N LEU A 97 -1.54 4.37 -0.71
CA LEU A 97 -1.75 4.28 0.73
C LEU A 97 -2.86 3.26 1.04
N VAL A 98 -2.60 2.35 1.98
CA VAL A 98 -3.63 1.43 2.47
C VAL A 98 -4.49 2.17 3.50
N VAL A 99 -5.71 2.54 3.13
CA VAL A 99 -6.62 3.25 4.04
C VAL A 99 -7.36 2.24 4.93
N PRO A 100 -7.35 2.39 6.27
CA PRO A 100 -8.15 1.58 7.19
C PRO A 100 -9.64 1.57 6.84
N GLN A 101 -10.32 0.43 7.01
CA GLN A 101 -11.74 0.30 6.65
C GLN A 101 -12.64 1.30 7.40
N HIS A 102 -12.25 1.70 8.61
CA HIS A 102 -12.99 2.65 9.43
C HIS A 102 -12.92 4.11 8.93
N LEU A 103 -12.13 4.38 7.88
CA LEU A 103 -11.99 5.70 7.25
C LEU A 103 -12.55 5.74 5.82
N GLN A 104 -13.13 4.63 5.33
CA GLN A 104 -13.82 4.54 4.05
C GLN A 104 -15.34 4.67 4.26
#